data_AF-A0A1V5ZZH2-F1
#
_entry.id   AF-A0A1V5ZZH2-F1
#
_cell.length_a   1.000
_cell.length_b   1.000
_cell.length_c   1.000
_cell.angle_alpha   90.00
_cell.angle_beta   90.00
_cell.angle_gamma   90.00
#
_symmetry.space_group_name_H-M   'P 1'
#
loop_
_entity.id
_entity.type
_entity.pdbx_description
1 polymer ?
#
loop_
_entity_poly.entity_id
_entity_poly.type
_entity_poly.pdbx_seq_one_letter_code
_entity_poly.pdbx_strand_id
1 'polypeptide(L)'
;MREKITEILQQTSLSLGQSEIKAVRRKISKRTGCRVYNDYNIGISGAIGEADEEELYAKAEKNLSYKINYPVEATKNKKVSINLDECNLSDNDLFEAVEKILRKTAERHSNFTVNHKANLNTVELSIENEGQTKLFHRDKFAELGLLLKKRGSSDILDTAFSYVGRNVNSDKIIESVSELITAFDREEQLPGEALPIILHDKELTKIFQKDLNGKLFGNKASLFQEQLGMNVFNEKFSLKIATDPRESFMPIFDSEGTIPEEGLTWLIRDGKIIRPYADKRTAKMYDYENTGCAGGTYDSVPTLTAPHLEIIPGKQSLKSLLNGKNGILIMIAGGGDFTPDGIYASPVQLAYLTDGERLLGRLPHFTVKGSIYDIFGKDFIGLSSDKHFTVGNERLFVTNMEIKAL
;
A
#
# COMPACT_ATOMS: atom_id res chain seq x y z
N MET A 1 -13.06 9.72 29.98
CA MET A 1 -13.61 8.89 28.89
C MET A 1 -12.66 7.73 28.64
N ARG A 2 -13.15 6.50 28.71
CA ARG A 2 -12.42 5.25 28.43
C ARG A 2 -12.69 4.77 27.00
N GLU A 3 -11.65 4.31 26.32
CA GLU A 3 -11.69 3.74 24.97
C GLU A 3 -10.82 2.48 24.90
N LYS A 4 -11.34 1.45 24.23
CA LYS A 4 -10.67 0.18 23.98
C LYS A 4 -10.46 -0.02 22.49
N ILE A 5 -9.30 -0.55 22.15
CA ILE A 5 -8.92 -1.02 20.82
C ILE A 5 -8.56 -2.48 20.91
N THR A 6 -9.09 -3.30 20.00
CA THR A 6 -8.70 -4.70 19.88
C THR A 6 -8.26 -4.99 18.47
N GLU A 7 -7.06 -5.57 18.32
CA GLU A 7 -6.55 -6.11 17.07
C GLU A 7 -6.44 -7.62 17.18
N ILE A 8 -7.06 -8.36 16.26
CA ILE A 8 -6.90 -9.81 16.14
C ILE A 8 -6.35 -10.12 14.75
N LEU A 9 -5.23 -10.83 14.71
CA LEU A 9 -4.66 -11.39 13.49
C LEU A 9 -4.61 -12.91 13.63
N GLN A 10 -5.30 -13.61 12.73
CA GLN A 10 -5.11 -15.03 12.49
C GLN A 10 -4.37 -15.17 11.17
N GLN A 11 -3.27 -15.91 11.17
CA GLN A 11 -2.43 -16.08 9.98
C GLN A 11 -1.96 -17.52 9.85
N THR A 12 -2.16 -18.08 8.66
CA THR A 12 -1.47 -19.28 8.19
C THR A 12 -0.43 -18.84 7.18
N SER A 13 0.83 -19.20 7.42
CA SER A 13 1.98 -18.82 6.59
C SER A 13 2.69 -20.07 6.06
N LEU A 14 2.87 -20.14 4.75
CA LEU A 14 3.61 -21.17 4.04
C LEU A 14 4.97 -20.58 3.64
N SER A 15 6.05 -21.07 4.26
CA SER A 15 7.41 -20.68 3.88
C SER A 15 7.84 -21.48 2.65
N LEU A 16 8.29 -20.79 1.62
CA LEU A 16 8.66 -21.39 0.33
C LEU A 16 10.18 -21.34 0.15
N GLY A 17 10.76 -22.43 -0.32
CA GLY A 17 12.18 -22.48 -0.64
C GLY A 17 12.48 -23.56 -1.67
N GLN A 18 13.33 -23.25 -2.65
CA GLN A 18 13.72 -24.20 -3.70
C GLN A 18 12.52 -24.84 -4.41
N SER A 19 11.46 -24.06 -4.66
CA SER A 19 10.21 -24.52 -5.28
C SER A 19 9.41 -25.55 -4.48
N GLU A 20 9.58 -25.57 -3.15
CA GLU A 20 8.82 -26.45 -2.24
C GLU A 20 8.29 -25.65 -1.04
N ILE A 21 7.21 -26.15 -0.42
CA ILE A 21 6.75 -25.65 0.88
C ILE A 21 7.65 -26.26 1.96
N LYS A 22 8.41 -25.43 2.66
CA LYS A 22 9.38 -25.84 3.68
C LYS A 22 8.82 -25.85 5.10
N ALA A 23 7.84 -25.00 5.36
CA ALA A 23 7.20 -24.94 6.67
C ALA A 23 5.79 -24.37 6.57
N VAL A 24 4.91 -24.82 7.47
CA VAL A 24 3.60 -24.23 7.71
C VAL A 24 3.59 -23.69 9.14
N ARG A 25 3.29 -22.40 9.28
CA ARG A 25 3.15 -21.75 10.57
C ARG A 25 1.75 -21.18 10.71
N ARG A 26 1.10 -21.51 11.83
CA ARG A 26 -0.13 -20.85 12.27
C ARG A 26 0.18 -19.91 13.42
N LYS A 27 -0.41 -18.73 13.39
CA LYS A 27 -0.31 -17.74 14.46
C LYS A 27 -1.67 -17.09 14.67
N ILE A 28 -2.06 -16.98 15.92
CA ILE A 28 -3.13 -16.09 16.36
C ILE A 28 -2.49 -15.08 17.30
N SER A 29 -2.70 -13.79 17.06
CA SER A 29 -2.33 -12.74 18.00
C SER A 29 -3.51 -11.84 18.27
N LYS A 30 -3.82 -11.67 19.55
CA LYS A 30 -4.73 -10.67 20.08
C LYS A 30 -3.91 -9.56 20.74
N ARG A 31 -4.27 -8.32 20.49
CA ARG A 31 -3.69 -7.15 21.16
C ARG A 31 -4.83 -6.29 21.64
N THR A 32 -4.73 -5.81 22.87
CA THR A 32 -5.72 -4.95 23.48
C THR A 32 -5.04 -3.68 23.95
N GLY A 33 -5.52 -2.54 23.48
CA GLY A 33 -5.12 -1.20 23.92
C GLY A 33 -6.26 -0.53 24.67
N CYS A 34 -5.97 0.11 25.80
CA CYS A 34 -6.92 0.91 26.57
C CYS A 34 -6.38 2.33 26.70
N ARG A 35 -7.25 3.30 26.43
CA ARG A 35 -6.95 4.73 26.49
C ARG A 35 -7.93 5.41 27.43
N VAL A 36 -7.41 6.36 28.19
CA VAL A 36 -8.18 7.20 29.10
C VAL A 36 -7.88 8.65 28.77
N TYR A 37 -8.93 9.39 28.46
CA TYR A 37 -8.89 10.81 28.17
C TYR A 37 -9.41 11.59 29.38
N ASN A 38 -8.60 12.49 29.92
CA ASN A 38 -8.97 13.39 31.02
C ASN A 38 -8.19 14.71 30.95
N ASP A 39 -8.86 15.86 31.12
CA ASP A 39 -8.26 17.20 31.17
C ASP A 39 -7.21 17.47 30.07
N TYR A 40 -7.55 17.18 28.81
CA TYR A 40 -6.66 17.28 27.65
C TYR A 40 -5.38 16.43 27.74
N ASN A 41 -5.34 15.41 28.61
CA ASN A 41 -4.28 14.43 28.67
C ASN A 41 -4.79 13.05 28.25
N ILE A 42 -3.87 12.22 27.78
CA ILE A 42 -4.12 10.82 27.44
C ILE A 42 -3.23 9.90 28.28
N GLY A 43 -3.85 8.90 28.88
CA GLY A 43 -3.19 7.77 29.51
C GLY A 43 -3.45 6.50 28.70
N ILE A 44 -2.43 5.66 28.52
CA ILE A 44 -2.50 4.49 27.62
C ILE A 44 -1.90 3.28 28.30
N SER A 45 -2.50 2.12 28.10
CA SER A 45 -1.96 0.82 28.46
C SER A 45 -2.31 -0.19 27.37
N GLY A 46 -1.52 -1.24 27.21
CA GLY A 46 -1.86 -2.33 26.31
C GLY A 46 -1.22 -3.64 26.72
N ALA A 47 -1.74 -4.73 26.15
CA ALA A 47 -1.27 -6.08 26.36
C ALA A 47 -1.37 -6.91 25.07
N ILE A 48 -0.55 -7.95 25.00
CA ILE A 48 -0.58 -9.00 23.98
C ILE A 48 -1.18 -10.26 24.62
N GLY A 49 -2.11 -10.90 23.92
CA GLY A 49 -2.84 -12.07 24.42
C GLY A 49 -4.12 -11.68 25.15
N GLU A 50 -4.60 -12.59 26.00
CA GLU A 50 -5.73 -12.29 26.89
C GLU A 50 -5.29 -11.36 28.02
N ALA A 51 -6.12 -10.38 28.34
CA ALA A 51 -5.85 -9.38 29.37
C ALA A 51 -7.15 -8.94 30.03
N ASP A 52 -7.06 -8.62 31.32
CA ASP A 52 -8.16 -7.99 32.06
C ASP A 52 -8.28 -6.51 31.63
N GLU A 53 -9.47 -6.16 31.13
CA GLU A 53 -9.76 -4.82 30.62
C GLU A 53 -9.72 -3.75 31.72
N GLU A 54 -10.20 -4.06 32.92
CA GLU A 54 -10.20 -3.11 34.04
C GLU A 54 -8.78 -2.89 34.59
N GLU A 55 -7.93 -3.91 34.61
CA GLU A 55 -6.51 -3.73 34.93
C GLU A 55 -5.80 -2.82 33.92
N LEU A 56 -6.10 -2.98 32.62
CA LEU A 56 -5.56 -2.12 31.58
C LEU A 56 -6.05 -0.67 31.73
N TYR A 57 -7.33 -0.45 32.02
CA TYR A 57 -7.84 0.89 32.30
C TYR A 57 -7.23 1.51 33.54
N ALA A 58 -7.10 0.77 34.65
CA ALA A 58 -6.46 1.27 35.86
C ALA A 58 -5.00 1.71 35.61
N LYS A 59 -4.27 0.95 34.79
CA LYS A 59 -2.91 1.33 34.36
C LYS A 59 -2.91 2.56 33.45
N ALA A 60 -3.84 2.64 32.50
CA ALA A 60 -4.01 3.82 31.64
C ALA A 60 -4.35 5.07 32.46
N GLU A 61 -5.23 4.97 33.46
CA GLU A 61 -5.57 6.03 34.41
C GLU A 61 -4.33 6.49 35.19
N LYS A 62 -3.54 5.57 35.73
CA LYS A 62 -2.26 5.90 36.38
C LYS A 62 -1.31 6.63 35.43
N ASN A 63 -1.27 6.24 34.15
CA ASN A 63 -0.41 6.85 33.14
C ASN A 63 -0.83 8.28 32.76
N LEU A 64 -2.02 8.76 33.15
CA LEU A 64 -2.36 10.20 33.05
C LEU A 64 -1.37 11.09 33.84
N SER A 65 -0.71 10.54 34.86
CA SER A 65 0.32 11.26 35.64
C SER A 65 1.53 11.70 34.80
N TYR A 66 1.76 11.09 33.63
CA TYR A 66 2.79 11.52 32.69
C TYR A 66 2.43 12.80 31.93
N LYS A 67 1.19 13.30 32.04
CA LYS A 67 0.72 14.55 31.43
C LYS A 67 1.00 14.63 29.92
N ILE A 68 0.77 13.53 29.22
CA ILE A 68 0.89 13.49 27.76
C ILE A 68 -0.25 14.32 27.18
N ASN A 69 0.10 15.52 26.68
CA ASN A 69 -0.86 16.44 26.11
C ASN A 69 -1.56 15.84 24.87
N TYR A 70 -2.89 15.82 24.93
CA TYR A 70 -3.79 15.29 23.92
C TYR A 70 -5.07 16.14 23.87
N PRO A 71 -5.00 17.33 23.25
CA PRO A 71 -6.04 18.35 23.37
C PRO A 71 -7.23 18.12 22.42
N VAL A 72 -7.60 16.86 22.17
CA VAL A 72 -8.68 16.47 21.26
C VAL A 72 -9.53 15.37 21.90
N GLU A 73 -10.80 15.31 21.52
CA GLU A 73 -11.73 14.33 22.07
C GLU A 73 -11.71 13.01 21.28
N ALA A 74 -11.92 11.90 21.97
CA ALA A 74 -12.22 10.63 21.31
C ALA A 74 -13.54 10.73 20.54
N THR A 75 -13.66 9.88 19.51
CA THR A 75 -14.84 9.85 18.64
C THR A 75 -16.07 9.40 19.43
N LYS A 76 -17.23 10.05 19.21
CA LYS A 76 -18.49 9.76 19.90
C LYS A 76 -19.59 9.41 18.89
N ASN A 77 -20.55 8.61 19.32
CA ASN A 77 -21.80 8.30 18.60
C ASN A 77 -21.61 7.74 17.17
N LYS A 78 -20.51 7.04 16.90
CA LYS A 78 -20.26 6.38 15.61
C LYS A 78 -20.42 4.88 15.74
N LYS A 79 -21.27 4.27 14.91
CA LYS A 79 -21.48 2.83 14.86
C LYS A 79 -21.30 2.34 13.44
N VAL A 80 -20.25 1.55 13.20
CA VAL A 80 -19.94 0.97 11.90
C VAL A 80 -19.45 -0.45 12.13
N SER A 81 -19.96 -1.39 11.34
CA SER A 81 -19.50 -2.76 11.31
C SER A 81 -19.30 -3.17 9.85
N ILE A 82 -18.05 -3.48 9.49
CA ILE A 82 -17.66 -3.96 8.18
C ILE A 82 -17.14 -5.38 8.36
N ASN A 83 -17.74 -6.32 7.65
CA ASN A 83 -17.27 -7.69 7.58
C ASN A 83 -17.15 -8.10 6.10
N LEU A 84 -15.93 -8.31 5.63
CA LEU A 84 -15.62 -8.71 4.26
C LEU A 84 -15.45 -10.23 4.19
N ASP A 85 -16.56 -10.97 4.21
CA ASP A 85 -16.59 -12.44 4.09
C ASP A 85 -16.49 -12.93 2.63
N GLU A 86 -15.75 -12.22 1.79
CA GLU A 86 -15.61 -12.55 0.37
C GLU A 86 -14.55 -13.64 0.12
N CYS A 87 -13.73 -13.99 1.14
CA CYS A 87 -12.71 -15.02 1.06
C CYS A 87 -13.11 -16.32 1.76
N ASN A 88 -13.40 -17.34 0.95
CA ASN A 88 -13.77 -18.67 1.44
C ASN A 88 -12.61 -19.67 1.56
N LEU A 89 -11.36 -19.22 1.33
CA LEU A 89 -10.19 -20.11 1.35
C LEU A 89 -9.95 -20.68 2.75
N SER A 90 -9.80 -21.99 2.86
CA SER A 90 -9.23 -22.66 4.03
C SER A 90 -7.70 -22.70 3.94
N ASP A 91 -7.06 -23.12 5.03
CA ASP A 91 -5.62 -23.39 5.04
C ASP A 91 -5.22 -24.45 4.02
N ASN A 92 -6.07 -25.47 3.84
CA ASN A 92 -5.83 -26.55 2.87
C ASN A 92 -5.97 -26.02 1.44
N ASP A 93 -6.97 -25.16 1.17
CA ASP A 93 -7.12 -24.55 -0.16
C ASP A 93 -5.90 -23.71 -0.52
N LEU A 94 -5.35 -22.94 0.43
CA LEU A 94 -4.10 -22.20 0.22
C LEU A 94 -2.93 -23.17 -0.06
N PHE A 95 -2.79 -24.22 0.74
CA PHE A 95 -1.73 -25.21 0.59
C PHE A 95 -1.76 -25.87 -0.79
N GLU A 96 -2.91 -26.41 -1.20
CA GLU A 96 -3.09 -27.06 -2.50
C GLU A 96 -2.84 -26.09 -3.65
N ALA A 97 -3.34 -24.86 -3.53
CA ALA A 97 -3.14 -23.83 -4.54
C ALA A 97 -1.65 -23.49 -4.73
N VAL A 98 -0.91 -23.32 -3.63
CA VAL A 98 0.52 -23.00 -3.64
C VAL A 98 1.35 -24.19 -4.10
N GLU A 99 1.06 -25.41 -3.65
CA GLU A 99 1.74 -26.62 -4.11
C GLU A 99 1.59 -26.79 -5.64
N LYS A 100 0.38 -26.57 -6.16
CA LYS A 100 0.13 -26.58 -7.61
C LYS A 100 0.96 -25.53 -8.34
N ILE A 101 1.03 -24.29 -7.82
CA ILE A 101 1.83 -23.20 -8.41
C ILE A 101 3.32 -23.59 -8.46
N LEU A 102 3.86 -24.06 -7.34
CA LEU A 102 5.27 -24.43 -7.22
C LEU A 102 5.63 -25.57 -8.18
N ARG A 103 4.84 -26.66 -8.15
CA ARG A 103 5.05 -27.84 -9.01
C ARG A 103 5.00 -27.45 -10.48
N LYS A 104 3.96 -26.72 -10.91
CA LYS A 104 3.80 -26.33 -12.32
C LYS A 104 4.86 -25.33 -12.78
N THR A 105 5.32 -24.45 -11.91
CA THR A 105 6.44 -23.56 -12.21
C THR A 105 7.73 -24.36 -12.41
N ALA A 106 8.03 -25.32 -11.52
CA ALA A 106 9.22 -26.17 -11.65
C ALA A 106 9.20 -27.08 -12.88
N GLU A 107 8.02 -27.60 -13.26
CA GLU A 107 7.82 -28.40 -14.49
C GLU A 107 8.08 -27.56 -15.76
N ARG A 108 7.61 -26.32 -15.81
CA ARG A 108 7.72 -25.44 -16.99
C ARG A 108 9.06 -24.72 -17.09
N HIS A 109 9.66 -24.38 -15.95
CA HIS A 109 10.83 -23.50 -15.83
C HIS A 109 11.85 -24.10 -14.86
N SER A 110 12.47 -25.22 -15.24
CA SER A 110 13.37 -26.00 -14.39
C SER A 110 14.66 -25.25 -14.00
N ASN A 111 15.03 -24.23 -14.77
CA ASN A 111 16.13 -23.30 -14.52
C ASN A 111 15.78 -22.24 -13.45
N PHE A 112 14.55 -22.17 -12.94
CA PHE A 112 14.14 -21.26 -11.88
C PHE A 112 13.78 -21.97 -10.58
N THR A 113 13.90 -21.23 -9.49
CA THR A 113 13.46 -21.63 -8.16
C THR A 113 12.52 -20.58 -7.59
N VAL A 114 11.49 -21.04 -6.88
CA VAL A 114 10.53 -20.16 -6.19
C VAL A 114 10.83 -20.17 -4.70
N ASN A 115 10.91 -18.99 -4.10
CA ASN A 115 11.19 -18.79 -2.68
C ASN A 115 10.23 -17.74 -2.09
N HIS A 116 10.35 -17.51 -0.78
CA HIS A 116 9.64 -16.51 0.04
C HIS A 116 8.41 -17.07 0.78
N LYS A 117 7.19 -16.55 0.58
CA LYS A 117 6.05 -16.95 1.43
C LYS A 117 4.69 -16.72 0.78
N ALA A 118 3.71 -17.51 1.21
CA ALA A 118 2.29 -17.26 0.99
C ALA A 118 1.55 -17.25 2.33
N ASN A 119 0.63 -16.30 2.51
CA ASN A 119 -0.13 -16.12 3.74
C ASN A 119 -1.62 -16.14 3.46
N LEU A 120 -2.40 -16.74 4.36
CA LEU A 120 -3.82 -16.48 4.50
C LEU A 120 -4.02 -15.71 5.81
N ASN A 121 -4.57 -14.51 5.72
CA ASN A 121 -4.76 -13.61 6.85
C ASN A 121 -6.26 -13.45 7.12
N THR A 122 -6.64 -13.48 8.39
CA THR A 122 -7.90 -12.91 8.90
C THR A 122 -7.52 -11.80 9.87
N VAL A 123 -7.96 -10.58 9.59
CA VAL A 123 -7.71 -9.40 10.41
C VAL A 123 -9.02 -8.92 10.98
N GLU A 124 -9.05 -8.64 12.28
CA GLU A 124 -10.14 -7.94 12.94
C GLU A 124 -9.58 -6.73 13.70
N LEU A 125 -10.27 -5.61 13.58
CA LEU A 125 -10.00 -4.39 14.33
C LEU A 125 -11.30 -3.86 14.92
N SER A 126 -11.29 -3.55 16.22
CA SER A 126 -12.39 -2.86 16.87
C SER A 126 -11.94 -1.64 17.67
N ILE A 127 -12.80 -0.62 17.72
CA ILE A 127 -12.69 0.55 18.60
C ILE A 127 -14.03 0.75 19.30
N GLU A 128 -14.04 0.73 20.63
CA GLU A 128 -15.24 0.95 21.45
C GLU A 128 -14.95 1.94 22.57
N ASN A 129 -15.89 2.82 22.91
CA ASN A 129 -15.71 3.77 24.02
C ASN A 129 -17.02 4.16 24.72
N GLU A 130 -16.90 4.80 25.88
CA GLU A 130 -18.03 5.29 26.70
C GLU A 130 -18.89 6.33 25.96
N GLY A 131 -18.33 6.96 24.92
CA GLY A 131 -19.01 7.91 24.04
C GLY A 131 -19.96 7.27 23.03
N GLN A 132 -20.39 6.02 23.24
CA GLN A 132 -21.26 5.23 22.36
C GLN A 132 -20.67 4.93 20.97
N THR A 133 -19.35 5.01 20.81
CA THR A 133 -18.67 4.59 19.59
C THR A 133 -18.46 3.08 19.60
N LYS A 134 -18.78 2.42 18.48
CA LYS A 134 -18.54 1.00 18.21
C LYS A 134 -18.16 0.82 16.75
N LEU A 135 -16.87 0.65 16.48
CA LEU A 135 -16.32 0.45 15.15
C LEU A 135 -15.76 -0.96 15.06
N PHE A 136 -16.08 -1.65 13.98
CA PHE A 136 -15.60 -2.99 13.71
C PHE A 136 -15.24 -3.14 12.23
N HIS A 137 -14.08 -3.73 11.97
CA HIS A 137 -13.64 -4.14 10.65
C HIS A 137 -13.11 -5.57 10.73
N ARG A 138 -13.56 -6.41 9.81
CA ARG A 138 -13.03 -7.75 9.59
C ARG A 138 -12.82 -8.00 8.11
N ASP A 139 -11.69 -8.60 7.79
CA ASP A 139 -11.35 -9.03 6.44
C ASP A 139 -10.54 -10.32 6.46
N LYS A 140 -10.66 -11.10 5.39
CA LYS A 140 -9.88 -12.31 5.15
C LYS A 140 -9.36 -12.30 3.73
N PHE A 141 -8.06 -12.51 3.55
CA PHE A 141 -7.42 -12.46 2.24
C PHE A 141 -6.12 -13.26 2.20
N ALA A 142 -5.75 -13.69 1.00
CA ALA A 142 -4.47 -14.31 0.71
C ALA A 142 -3.45 -13.28 0.20
N GLU A 143 -2.19 -13.47 0.56
CA GLU A 143 -1.05 -12.70 0.10
C GLU A 143 0.04 -13.69 -0.35
N LEU A 144 0.47 -13.63 -1.60
CA LEU A 144 1.55 -14.44 -2.14
C LEU A 144 2.70 -13.52 -2.54
N GLY A 145 3.89 -13.77 -2.00
CA GLY A 145 5.13 -13.18 -2.46
C GLY A 145 6.03 -14.30 -2.97
N LEU A 146 6.27 -14.33 -4.28
CA LEU A 146 7.06 -15.35 -4.96
C LEU A 146 8.33 -14.70 -5.51
N LEU A 147 9.47 -15.01 -4.90
CA LEU A 147 10.77 -14.60 -5.42
C LEU A 147 11.27 -15.67 -6.39
N LEU A 148 11.47 -15.28 -7.64
CA LEU A 148 11.86 -16.15 -8.74
C LEU A 148 13.36 -15.96 -8.98
N LYS A 149 14.12 -17.02 -8.75
CA LYS A 149 15.58 -17.02 -8.87
C LYS A 149 16.06 -18.02 -9.91
N LYS A 150 16.82 -17.54 -10.89
CA LYS A 150 17.47 -18.34 -11.92
C LYS A 150 18.65 -19.09 -11.31
N ARG A 151 18.74 -20.38 -11.61
CA ARG A 151 19.85 -21.23 -11.15
C ARG A 151 21.15 -20.74 -11.77
N GLY A 152 22.17 -20.57 -10.92
CA GLY A 152 23.46 -20.04 -11.32
C GLY A 152 23.55 -18.52 -11.40
N SER A 153 22.44 -17.78 -11.21
CA SER A 153 22.49 -16.33 -11.06
C SER A 153 23.20 -15.95 -9.76
N SER A 154 24.12 -14.98 -9.85
CA SER A 154 24.76 -14.36 -8.69
C SER A 154 23.83 -13.41 -7.94
N ASP A 155 22.72 -13.02 -8.55
CA ASP A 155 21.79 -12.06 -7.97
C ASP A 155 21.02 -12.69 -6.81
N ILE A 156 20.66 -11.85 -5.83
CA ILE A 156 19.84 -12.27 -4.69
C ILE A 156 18.40 -12.53 -5.17
N LEU A 157 17.95 -11.77 -6.18
CA LEU A 157 16.64 -11.81 -6.79
C LEU A 157 16.79 -11.52 -8.30
N ASP A 158 16.19 -12.36 -9.15
CA ASP A 158 16.17 -12.13 -10.59
C ASP A 158 14.84 -11.45 -11.01
N THR A 159 13.71 -11.96 -10.51
CA THR A 159 12.40 -11.31 -10.68
C THR A 159 11.42 -11.75 -9.57
N ALA A 160 10.26 -11.12 -9.48
CA ALA A 160 9.29 -11.39 -8.44
C ALA A 160 7.85 -11.32 -8.95
N PHE A 161 6.98 -12.07 -8.28
CA PHE A 161 5.53 -11.99 -8.43
C PHE A 161 4.91 -11.76 -7.06
N SER A 162 3.97 -10.81 -6.98
CA SER A 162 3.15 -10.59 -5.80
C SER A 162 1.67 -10.76 -6.14
N TYR A 163 0.87 -11.09 -5.15
CA TYR A 163 -0.58 -11.11 -5.29
C TYR A 163 -1.23 -10.90 -3.94
N VAL A 164 -2.25 -10.04 -3.88
CA VAL A 164 -3.14 -9.91 -2.73
C VAL A 164 -4.58 -10.00 -3.22
N GLY A 165 -5.38 -10.82 -2.55
CA GLY A 165 -6.78 -10.95 -2.90
C GLY A 165 -7.55 -11.97 -2.07
N ARG A 166 -8.87 -11.99 -2.29
CA ARG A 166 -9.81 -12.82 -1.52
C ARG A 166 -10.07 -14.19 -2.16
N ASN A 167 -9.39 -14.50 -3.26
CA ASN A 167 -9.38 -15.81 -3.91
C ASN A 167 -7.96 -16.14 -4.37
N VAL A 168 -7.67 -17.39 -4.71
CA VAL A 168 -6.39 -17.77 -5.33
C VAL A 168 -6.70 -18.61 -6.56
N ASN A 169 -6.50 -18.02 -7.75
CA ASN A 169 -6.59 -18.76 -9.00
C ASN A 169 -5.19 -19.23 -9.40
N SER A 170 -4.84 -20.46 -9.03
CA SER A 170 -3.53 -21.03 -9.30
C SER A 170 -3.18 -21.05 -10.77
N ASP A 171 -4.12 -21.37 -11.67
CA ASP A 171 -3.82 -21.44 -13.11
C ASP A 171 -3.45 -20.06 -13.67
N LYS A 172 -4.18 -19.02 -13.28
CA LYS A 172 -3.86 -17.64 -13.67
C LYS A 172 -2.49 -17.21 -13.13
N ILE A 173 -2.15 -17.59 -11.89
CA ILE A 173 -0.84 -17.29 -11.29
C ILE A 173 0.28 -18.04 -12.01
N ILE A 174 0.08 -19.31 -12.35
CA ILE A 174 1.06 -20.13 -13.08
C ILE A 174 1.35 -19.52 -14.46
N GLU A 175 0.33 -19.07 -15.20
CA GLU A 175 0.53 -18.43 -16.49
C GLU A 175 1.30 -17.11 -16.33
N SER A 176 0.94 -16.27 -15.37
CA SER A 176 1.64 -15.00 -15.12
C SER A 176 3.08 -15.16 -14.66
N VAL A 177 3.36 -16.12 -13.76
CA VAL A 177 4.72 -16.48 -13.36
C VAL A 177 5.51 -17.01 -14.56
N SER A 178 4.88 -17.83 -15.40
CA SER A 178 5.53 -18.36 -16.62
C SER A 178 5.88 -17.26 -17.61
N GLU A 179 5.00 -16.28 -17.78
CA GLU A 179 5.22 -15.12 -18.63
C GLU A 179 6.38 -14.25 -18.11
N LEU A 180 6.42 -13.97 -16.79
CA LEU A 180 7.52 -13.24 -16.15
C LEU A 180 8.87 -13.92 -16.37
N ILE A 181 8.94 -15.24 -16.16
CA ILE A 181 10.17 -16.02 -16.36
C ILE A 181 10.60 -16.00 -17.83
N THR A 182 9.64 -16.21 -18.74
CA THR A 182 9.90 -16.23 -20.18
C THR A 182 10.43 -14.88 -20.67
N ALA A 183 9.82 -13.79 -20.21
CA ALA A 183 10.29 -12.44 -20.49
C ALA A 183 11.64 -12.14 -19.84
N PHE A 184 11.93 -12.69 -18.66
CA PHE A 184 13.23 -12.53 -18.01
C PHE A 184 14.37 -13.17 -18.81
N ASP A 185 14.14 -14.38 -19.32
CA ASP A 185 15.12 -15.14 -20.10
C ASP A 185 15.35 -14.58 -21.51
N ARG A 186 14.41 -13.76 -22.01
CA ARG A 186 14.54 -13.05 -23.29
C ARG A 186 15.12 -11.66 -23.08
N GLU A 187 16.35 -11.44 -23.53
CA GLU A 187 16.97 -10.11 -23.50
C GLU A 187 16.51 -9.27 -24.69
N GLU A 188 16.19 -8.01 -24.42
CA GLU A 188 15.83 -6.99 -25.40
C GLU A 188 16.75 -5.78 -25.25
N GLN A 189 16.94 -5.03 -26.33
CA GLN A 189 17.72 -3.80 -26.29
C GLN A 189 16.85 -2.63 -25.81
N LEU A 190 17.46 -1.67 -25.14
CA LEU A 190 16.78 -0.41 -24.83
C LEU A 190 16.39 0.28 -26.15
N PRO A 191 15.11 0.58 -26.38
CA PRO A 191 14.68 1.22 -27.62
C PRO A 191 15.32 2.59 -27.80
N GLY A 192 15.71 2.93 -29.04
CA GLY A 192 16.28 4.24 -29.37
C GLY A 192 15.24 5.37 -29.40
N GLU A 193 13.95 5.03 -29.44
CA GLU A 193 12.85 5.98 -29.33
C GLU A 193 12.39 6.16 -27.88
N ALA A 194 11.84 7.33 -27.56
CA ALA A 194 11.26 7.58 -26.24
C ALA A 194 9.96 6.77 -26.08
N LEU A 195 9.97 5.84 -25.12
CA LEU A 195 8.80 5.05 -24.75
C LEU A 195 8.18 5.50 -23.43
N PRO A 196 6.85 5.37 -23.26
CA PRO A 196 6.21 5.56 -21.96
C PRO A 196 6.79 4.62 -20.90
N ILE A 197 7.00 5.17 -19.72
CA ILE A 197 7.37 4.43 -18.52
C ILE A 197 6.09 4.01 -17.79
N ILE A 198 6.07 2.75 -17.35
CA ILE A 198 4.99 2.13 -16.61
C ILE A 198 5.52 1.75 -15.23
N LEU A 199 4.85 2.21 -14.17
CA LEU A 199 5.25 2.08 -12.77
C LEU A 199 4.10 1.55 -11.91
N HIS A 200 4.46 0.93 -10.79
CA HIS A 200 3.54 0.73 -9.67
C HIS A 200 3.25 2.09 -9.01
N ASP A 201 1.98 2.43 -8.84
CA ASP A 201 1.55 3.72 -8.28
C ASP A 201 2.08 3.97 -6.85
N LYS A 202 2.16 2.91 -6.04
CA LYS A 202 2.66 2.92 -4.66
C LYS A 202 4.07 3.48 -4.53
N GLU A 203 4.93 3.30 -5.54
CA GLU A 203 6.29 3.84 -5.50
C GLU A 203 6.29 5.37 -5.60
N LEU A 204 5.38 5.94 -6.38
CA LEU A 204 5.34 7.37 -6.60
C LEU A 204 4.49 8.13 -5.57
N THR A 205 3.57 7.45 -4.86
CA THR A 205 2.73 8.12 -3.86
C THR A 205 3.46 8.53 -2.57
N LYS A 206 4.67 8.00 -2.33
CA LYS A 206 5.49 8.33 -1.15
C LYS A 206 5.78 9.82 -1.01
N ILE A 207 6.02 10.52 -2.13
CA ILE A 207 6.26 11.97 -2.09
C ILE A 207 5.00 12.73 -1.65
N PHE A 208 3.81 12.30 -2.06
CA PHE A 208 2.55 12.88 -1.58
C PHE A 208 2.29 12.55 -0.12
N GLN A 209 2.60 11.32 0.32
CA GLN A 209 2.55 10.98 1.74
C GLN A 209 3.46 11.88 2.58
N LYS A 210 4.66 12.19 2.09
CA LYS A 210 5.58 13.08 2.79
C LYS A 210 5.10 14.54 2.74
N ASP A 211 4.88 15.05 1.54
CA ASP A 211 4.73 16.49 1.32
C ASP A 211 3.29 16.98 1.47
N LEU A 212 2.26 16.13 1.40
CA LEU A 212 0.88 16.46 1.84
C LEU A 212 0.66 16.22 3.34
N ASN A 213 1.70 15.95 4.12
CA ASN A 213 1.60 15.78 5.56
C ASN A 213 1.21 17.09 6.26
N GLY A 214 0.13 17.09 7.03
CA GLY A 214 -0.37 18.28 7.72
C GLY A 214 0.60 18.91 8.72
N LYS A 215 1.49 18.14 9.35
CA LYS A 215 2.53 18.73 10.22
C LYS A 215 3.60 19.42 9.38
N LEU A 216 3.99 18.85 8.24
CA LEU A 216 5.00 19.44 7.37
C LEU A 216 4.48 20.74 6.71
N PHE A 217 3.23 20.71 6.25
CA PHE A 217 2.50 21.89 5.75
C PHE A 217 2.34 22.97 6.83
N GLY A 218 1.88 22.58 8.02
CA GLY A 218 1.70 23.51 9.13
C GLY A 218 2.99 24.24 9.54
N ASN A 219 4.13 23.56 9.40
CA ASN A 219 5.47 24.11 9.66
C ASN A 219 6.11 24.78 8.44
N LYS A 220 5.40 24.95 7.32
CA LYS A 220 5.90 25.59 6.09
C LYS A 220 7.14 24.91 5.49
N ALA A 221 7.25 23.59 5.65
CA ALA A 221 8.38 22.79 5.18
C ALA A 221 8.00 21.85 4.04
N SER A 222 6.74 21.89 3.58
CA SER A 222 6.26 21.09 2.45
C SER A 222 6.75 21.66 1.11
N LEU A 223 7.14 20.77 0.19
CA LEU A 223 7.37 21.11 -1.22
C LEU A 223 6.13 21.76 -1.88
N PHE A 224 4.94 21.43 -1.41
CA PHE A 224 3.67 21.90 -1.96
C PHE A 224 3.11 23.15 -1.25
N GLN A 225 3.91 23.78 -0.38
CA GLN A 225 3.46 24.87 0.48
C GLN A 225 2.85 26.04 -0.31
N GLU A 226 3.46 26.41 -1.42
CA GLU A 226 3.05 27.55 -2.25
C GLU A 226 2.04 27.16 -3.34
N GLN A 227 1.85 25.85 -3.55
CA GLN A 227 0.99 25.28 -4.60
C GLN A 227 -0.40 24.92 -4.10
N LEU A 228 -0.68 25.11 -2.81
CA LEU A 228 -2.01 24.87 -2.24
C LEU A 228 -3.06 25.73 -2.96
N GLY A 229 -4.08 25.08 -3.51
CA GLY A 229 -5.13 25.72 -4.28
C GLY A 229 -4.81 25.95 -5.76
N MET A 230 -3.61 25.61 -6.22
CA MET A 230 -3.18 25.77 -7.61
C MET A 230 -3.31 24.47 -8.42
N ASN A 231 -3.53 24.61 -9.73
CA ASN A 231 -3.45 23.52 -10.69
C ASN A 231 -1.98 23.34 -11.09
N VAL A 232 -1.31 22.37 -10.48
CA VAL A 232 0.12 22.08 -10.72
C VAL A 232 0.36 20.72 -11.37
N PHE A 233 -0.69 19.90 -11.46
CA PHE A 233 -0.68 18.60 -12.08
C PHE A 233 -1.71 18.53 -13.22
N ASN A 234 -1.72 17.40 -13.93
CA ASN A 234 -2.62 17.16 -15.05
C ASN A 234 -4.08 17.14 -14.56
N GLU A 235 -5.01 17.67 -15.35
CA GLU A 235 -6.45 17.62 -15.02
C GLU A 235 -6.98 16.19 -14.87
N LYS A 236 -6.32 15.20 -15.48
CA LYS A 236 -6.68 13.78 -15.34
C LYS A 236 -6.12 13.14 -14.05
N PHE A 237 -5.22 13.83 -13.35
CA PHE A 237 -4.60 13.33 -12.14
C PHE A 237 -5.39 13.76 -10.90
N SER A 238 -5.82 12.78 -10.12
CA SER A 238 -6.43 13.00 -8.81
C SER A 238 -5.93 11.97 -7.81
N LEU A 239 -5.84 12.39 -6.55
CA LEU A 239 -5.29 11.62 -5.44
C LEU A 239 -6.16 11.80 -4.20
N LYS A 240 -6.59 10.69 -3.61
CA LYS A 240 -7.36 10.69 -2.37
C LYS A 240 -6.85 9.69 -1.36
N ILE A 241 -7.29 9.82 -0.12
CA ILE A 241 -7.17 8.79 0.90
C ILE A 241 -8.08 7.63 0.49
N ALA A 242 -7.55 6.41 0.47
CA ALA A 242 -8.30 5.22 0.10
C ALA A 242 -9.41 4.95 1.12
N THR A 243 -10.65 4.82 0.65
CA THR A 243 -11.83 4.60 1.51
C THR A 243 -12.60 3.32 1.21
N ASP A 244 -12.25 2.59 0.14
CA ASP A 244 -12.84 1.29 -0.13
C ASP A 244 -12.01 0.16 0.51
N PRO A 245 -12.51 -0.50 1.58
CA PRO A 245 -11.78 -1.57 2.24
C PRO A 245 -11.59 -2.80 1.34
N ARG A 246 -12.38 -2.94 0.26
CA ARG A 246 -12.19 -4.03 -0.72
C ARG A 246 -10.92 -3.86 -1.53
N GLU A 247 -10.56 -2.63 -1.85
CA GLU A 247 -9.37 -2.30 -2.62
C GLU A 247 -8.16 -2.08 -1.71
N SER A 248 -8.34 -1.42 -0.56
CA SER A 248 -7.24 -1.06 0.35
C SER A 248 -6.82 -2.18 1.31
N PHE A 249 -7.71 -3.15 1.59
CA PHE A 249 -7.53 -4.17 2.64
C PHE A 249 -7.34 -3.56 4.04
N MET A 250 -7.86 -2.36 4.25
CA MET A 250 -7.73 -1.57 5.48
C MET A 250 -9.11 -1.13 6.00
N PRO A 251 -9.25 -0.84 7.31
CA PRO A 251 -10.47 -0.24 7.85
C PRO A 251 -10.74 1.14 7.23
N ILE A 252 -12.02 1.56 7.22
CA ILE A 252 -12.43 2.91 6.77
C ILE A 252 -12.28 3.98 7.85
N PHE A 253 -11.80 3.61 9.03
CA PHE A 253 -11.60 4.48 10.16
C PHE A 253 -10.13 4.44 10.62
N ASP A 254 -9.64 5.56 11.11
CA ASP A 254 -8.28 5.71 11.62
C ASP A 254 -8.13 5.23 13.08
N SER A 255 -6.93 5.36 13.64
CA SER A 255 -6.66 4.91 15.02
C SER A 255 -7.34 5.75 16.11
N GLU A 256 -7.96 6.88 15.76
CA GLU A 256 -8.82 7.72 16.63
C GLU A 256 -10.32 7.44 16.39
N GLY A 257 -10.65 6.48 15.53
CA GLY A 257 -12.02 6.16 15.10
C GLY A 257 -12.64 7.21 14.18
N THR A 258 -11.83 8.08 13.56
CA THR A 258 -12.29 9.07 12.59
C THR A 258 -12.66 8.35 11.29
N ILE A 259 -13.85 8.62 10.76
CA ILE A 259 -14.26 8.27 9.40
C ILE A 259 -14.45 9.60 8.65
N PRO A 260 -13.54 9.98 7.75
CA PRO A 260 -13.67 11.23 7.01
C PRO A 260 -14.90 11.19 6.09
N GLU A 261 -15.54 12.35 5.91
CA GLU A 261 -16.55 12.50 4.86
C GLU A 261 -15.87 12.40 3.48
N GLU A 262 -16.60 11.92 2.46
CA GLU A 262 -16.02 11.70 1.12
C GLU A 262 -15.36 12.97 0.53
N GLY A 263 -15.87 14.15 0.86
CA GLY A 263 -15.27 15.42 0.45
C GLY A 263 -13.87 15.66 1.02
N LEU A 264 -13.58 15.12 2.22
CA LEU A 264 -12.32 15.31 2.96
C LEU A 264 -11.22 14.33 2.56
N THR A 265 -11.56 13.28 1.80
CA THR A 265 -10.58 12.28 1.35
C THR A 265 -9.69 12.80 0.23
N TRP A 266 -10.18 13.75 -0.57
CA TRP A 266 -9.45 14.35 -1.69
C TRP A 266 -8.29 15.21 -1.19
N LEU A 267 -7.07 14.90 -1.61
CA LEU A 267 -5.91 15.75 -1.36
C LEU A 267 -5.50 16.50 -2.63
N ILE A 268 -5.64 15.84 -3.78
CA ILE A 268 -5.47 16.42 -5.11
C ILE A 268 -6.70 16.03 -5.95
N ARG A 269 -7.30 16.99 -6.64
CA ARG A 269 -8.44 16.72 -7.52
C ARG A 269 -8.32 17.53 -8.79
N ASP A 270 -8.47 16.84 -9.91
CA ASP A 270 -8.40 17.42 -11.26
C ASP A 270 -7.13 18.29 -11.44
N GLY A 271 -5.98 17.79 -10.96
CA GLY A 271 -4.69 18.45 -11.02
C GLY A 271 -4.43 19.51 -9.94
N LYS A 272 -5.42 19.82 -9.10
CA LYS A 272 -5.37 20.85 -8.07
C LYS A 272 -5.02 20.28 -6.70
N ILE A 273 -4.04 20.86 -6.01
CA ILE A 273 -3.78 20.53 -4.59
C ILE A 273 -4.86 21.20 -3.73
N ILE A 274 -5.65 20.42 -3.01
CA ILE A 274 -6.78 20.90 -2.21
C ILE A 274 -6.40 21.11 -0.76
N ARG A 275 -5.69 20.14 -0.15
CA ARG A 275 -5.39 20.14 1.29
C ARG A 275 -4.26 19.17 1.65
N PRO A 276 -3.58 19.39 2.78
CA PRO A 276 -2.84 18.33 3.45
C PRO A 276 -3.77 17.34 4.13
N TYR A 277 -3.25 16.16 4.50
CA TYR A 277 -3.92 15.21 5.37
C TYR A 277 -3.56 15.44 6.85
N ALA A 278 -4.50 15.19 7.76
CA ALA A 278 -4.36 15.46 9.19
C ALA A 278 -5.08 14.43 10.08
N ASP A 279 -4.55 14.23 11.29
CA ASP A 279 -5.23 13.63 12.44
C ASP A 279 -5.92 14.73 13.25
N LYS A 280 -6.69 14.39 14.29
CA LYS A 280 -7.39 15.42 15.09
C LYS A 280 -6.45 16.45 15.69
N ARG A 281 -5.28 16.03 16.17
CA ARG A 281 -4.31 16.92 16.82
C ARG A 281 -3.68 17.91 15.84
N THR A 282 -3.28 17.42 14.66
CA THR A 282 -2.70 18.25 13.60
C THR A 282 -3.74 19.21 13.04
N ALA A 283 -4.97 18.71 12.81
CA ALA A 283 -6.11 19.52 12.40
C ALA A 283 -6.33 20.69 13.37
N LYS A 284 -6.41 20.41 14.68
CA LYS A 284 -6.55 21.45 15.71
C LYS A 284 -5.34 22.39 15.81
N MET A 285 -4.12 21.87 15.65
CA MET A 285 -2.88 22.64 15.81
C MET A 285 -2.70 23.69 14.71
N TYR A 286 -3.06 23.36 13.48
CA TYR A 286 -2.82 24.21 12.30
C TYR A 286 -4.09 24.72 11.63
N ASP A 287 -5.26 24.53 12.27
CA ASP A 287 -6.57 24.91 11.74
C ASP A 287 -6.88 24.26 10.38
N TYR A 288 -6.59 22.96 10.26
CA TYR A 288 -6.90 22.15 9.08
C TYR A 288 -8.14 21.28 9.31
N GLU A 289 -8.71 20.77 8.22
CA GLU A 289 -9.76 19.76 8.26
C GLU A 289 -9.18 18.42 8.76
N ASN A 290 -9.90 17.69 9.60
CA ASN A 290 -9.52 16.35 10.04
C ASN A 290 -9.85 15.32 8.94
N THR A 291 -8.82 14.83 8.26
CA THR A 291 -8.97 13.85 7.17
C THR A 291 -8.91 12.39 7.64
N GLY A 292 -8.85 12.15 8.96
CA GLY A 292 -8.83 10.80 9.53
C GLY A 292 -7.55 10.05 9.18
N CYS A 293 -6.39 10.62 9.52
CA CYS A 293 -5.08 10.03 9.25
C CYS A 293 -4.26 9.77 10.51
N ALA A 294 -4.92 9.44 11.63
CA ALA A 294 -4.22 8.95 12.80
C ALA A 294 -3.82 7.48 12.64
N GLY A 295 -2.56 7.17 12.95
CA GLY A 295 -2.08 5.80 13.10
C GLY A 295 -1.46 5.58 14.47
N GLY A 296 -0.63 4.54 14.59
CA GLY A 296 0.02 4.13 15.83
C GLY A 296 -0.30 2.68 16.18
N THR A 297 0.51 2.07 17.03
CA THR A 297 0.23 0.75 17.60
C THR A 297 -0.90 0.82 18.63
N TYR A 298 -1.56 -0.30 18.87
CA TYR A 298 -2.63 -0.47 19.89
C TYR A 298 -2.31 0.15 21.27
N ASP A 299 -1.04 0.17 21.67
CA ASP A 299 -0.54 0.67 22.96
C ASP A 299 0.18 2.02 22.89
N SER A 300 -0.01 2.78 21.80
CA SER A 300 0.62 4.08 21.58
C SER A 300 -0.39 5.24 21.49
N VAL A 301 0.11 6.45 21.70
CA VAL A 301 -0.64 7.69 21.49
C VAL A 301 -0.90 7.86 20.00
N PRO A 302 -2.15 8.01 19.54
CA PRO A 302 -2.42 8.20 18.13
C PRO A 302 -1.69 9.41 17.58
N THR A 303 -1.06 9.25 16.42
CA THR A 303 -0.31 10.31 15.77
C THR A 303 -0.60 10.34 14.28
N LEU A 304 -0.50 11.51 13.66
CA LEU A 304 -0.52 11.65 12.21
C LEU A 304 0.42 10.64 11.55
N THR A 305 -0.17 9.78 10.72
CA THR A 305 0.50 8.72 9.97
C THR A 305 0.14 8.86 8.51
N ALA A 306 1.08 8.53 7.63
CA ALA A 306 0.84 8.52 6.20
C ALA A 306 -0.35 7.61 5.86
N PRO A 307 -1.40 8.13 5.19
CA PRO A 307 -2.53 7.31 4.78
C PRO A 307 -2.17 6.44 3.58
N HIS A 308 -2.98 5.44 3.33
CA HIS A 308 -3.03 4.78 2.03
C HIS A 308 -3.63 5.75 1.02
N LEU A 309 -2.84 6.13 0.02
CA LEU A 309 -3.26 7.03 -1.04
C LEU A 309 -3.67 6.21 -2.26
N GLU A 310 -4.72 6.67 -2.92
CA GLU A 310 -5.28 6.10 -4.14
C GLU A 310 -5.21 7.15 -5.25
N ILE A 311 -4.53 6.83 -6.35
CA ILE A 311 -4.65 7.57 -7.59
C ILE A 311 -5.92 7.10 -8.29
N ILE A 312 -6.75 8.04 -8.75
CA ILE A 312 -8.01 7.68 -9.42
C ILE A 312 -7.71 7.09 -10.79
N PRO A 313 -8.22 5.88 -11.10
CA PRO A 313 -7.98 5.27 -12.39
C PRO A 313 -8.72 6.00 -13.51
N GLY A 314 -8.07 6.03 -14.68
CA GLY A 314 -8.71 6.47 -15.90
C GLY A 314 -9.73 5.45 -16.43
N LYS A 315 -10.25 5.71 -17.63
CA LYS A 315 -11.19 4.82 -18.33
C LYS A 315 -10.52 3.89 -19.34
N GLN A 316 -9.22 4.06 -19.58
CA GLN A 316 -8.47 3.37 -20.62
C GLN A 316 -7.66 2.22 -20.01
N SER A 317 -7.60 1.08 -20.71
CA SER A 317 -6.70 0.00 -20.35
C SER A 317 -5.24 0.38 -20.58
N LEU A 318 -4.28 -0.36 -20.01
CA LEU A 318 -2.86 -0.13 -20.26
C LEU A 318 -2.54 -0.07 -21.76
N LYS A 319 -2.97 -1.08 -22.53
CA LYS A 319 -2.80 -1.10 -23.99
C LYS A 319 -3.37 0.14 -24.68
N SER A 320 -4.52 0.64 -24.22
CA SER A 320 -5.12 1.85 -24.78
C SER A 320 -4.35 3.11 -24.41
N LEU A 321 -3.78 3.19 -23.20
CA LEU A 321 -2.90 4.29 -22.78
C LEU A 321 -1.60 4.34 -23.60
N LEU A 322 -1.04 3.17 -23.95
CA LEU A 322 0.15 3.09 -24.81
C LEU A 322 -0.13 3.44 -26.28
N ASN A 323 -1.41 3.43 -26.70
CA ASN A 323 -1.86 3.87 -28.02
C ASN A 323 -1.08 3.20 -29.18
N GLY A 324 -0.89 1.89 -29.11
CA GLY A 324 -0.20 1.09 -30.12
C GLY A 324 1.33 1.15 -30.08
N LYS A 325 1.92 1.90 -29.13
CA LYS A 325 3.35 1.85 -28.84
C LYS A 325 3.66 0.77 -27.80
N ASN A 326 4.93 0.37 -27.72
CA ASN A 326 5.43 -0.36 -26.57
C ASN A 326 5.62 0.58 -25.37
N GLY A 327 5.68 0.02 -24.18
CA GLY A 327 6.04 0.71 -22.94
C GLY A 327 7.14 -0.05 -22.20
N ILE A 328 7.75 0.64 -21.23
CA ILE A 328 8.78 0.10 -20.36
C ILE A 328 8.17 -0.08 -18.97
N LEU A 329 7.93 -1.33 -18.59
CA LEU A 329 7.45 -1.69 -17.27
C LEU A 329 8.62 -1.82 -16.30
N ILE A 330 8.69 -0.91 -15.34
CA ILE A 330 9.68 -0.94 -14.27
C ILE A 330 9.19 -1.86 -13.15
N MET A 331 9.93 -2.92 -12.90
CA MET A 331 9.64 -3.90 -11.85
C MET A 331 10.48 -3.66 -10.60
N ILE A 332 11.76 -3.31 -10.78
CA ILE A 332 12.68 -3.02 -9.68
C ILE A 332 13.45 -1.76 -10.03
N ALA A 333 13.18 -0.71 -9.25
CA ALA A 333 13.96 0.51 -9.20
C ALA A 333 14.35 0.76 -7.75
N GLY A 334 15.65 0.89 -7.49
CA GLY A 334 16.19 0.98 -6.15
C GLY A 334 17.43 1.86 -6.07
N GLY A 335 17.62 2.53 -4.93
CA GLY A 335 18.72 3.47 -4.71
C GLY A 335 18.44 4.91 -5.17
N GLY A 336 17.22 5.16 -5.66
CA GLY A 336 16.72 6.49 -5.99
C GLY A 336 15.62 6.99 -5.07
N ASP A 337 15.36 8.29 -5.08
CA ASP A 337 14.24 8.94 -4.38
C ASP A 337 13.98 10.33 -5.02
N PHE A 338 12.96 11.03 -4.54
CA PHE A 338 12.74 12.44 -4.80
C PHE A 338 13.71 13.30 -3.98
N THR A 339 14.39 14.23 -4.64
CA THR A 339 15.12 15.31 -3.99
C THR A 339 14.15 16.31 -3.32
N PRO A 340 14.62 17.19 -2.42
CA PRO A 340 13.77 18.21 -1.79
C PRO A 340 13.07 19.17 -2.77
N ASP A 341 13.64 19.39 -3.96
CA ASP A 341 13.06 20.19 -5.05
C ASP A 341 12.14 19.37 -5.98
N GLY A 342 11.84 18.12 -5.62
CA GLY A 342 10.88 17.28 -6.33
C GLY A 342 11.41 16.63 -7.60
N ILE A 343 12.72 16.44 -7.74
CA ILE A 343 13.32 15.67 -8.85
C ILE A 343 13.45 14.22 -8.42
N TYR A 344 12.75 13.33 -9.12
CA TYR A 344 12.92 11.89 -8.99
C TYR A 344 14.06 11.42 -9.89
N ALA A 345 14.95 10.61 -9.35
CA ALA A 345 15.90 9.84 -10.14
C ALA A 345 16.11 8.48 -9.48
N SER A 346 16.05 7.41 -10.25
CA SER A 346 16.34 6.07 -9.73
C SER A 346 17.04 5.18 -10.77
N PRO A 347 18.09 4.44 -10.35
CA PRO A 347 18.54 3.27 -11.09
C PRO A 347 17.41 2.26 -11.22
N VAL A 348 17.30 1.65 -12.39
CA VAL A 348 16.37 0.59 -12.73
C VAL A 348 17.18 -0.70 -12.93
N GLN A 349 16.98 -1.64 -12.02
CA GLN A 349 17.65 -2.95 -12.01
C GLN A 349 16.87 -3.98 -12.81
N LEU A 350 15.54 -3.85 -12.89
CA LEU A 350 14.71 -4.77 -13.67
C LEU A 350 13.56 -4.01 -14.33
N ALA A 351 13.51 -4.10 -15.66
CA ALA A 351 12.39 -3.64 -16.44
C ALA A 351 12.12 -4.60 -17.61
N TYR A 352 10.87 -4.59 -18.06
CA TYR A 352 10.41 -5.36 -19.21
C TYR A 352 9.88 -4.42 -20.29
N LEU A 353 10.17 -4.74 -21.54
CA LEU A 353 9.44 -4.18 -22.68
C LEU A 353 8.06 -4.85 -22.74
N THR A 354 7.00 -4.07 -22.96
CA THR A 354 5.62 -4.59 -23.05
C THR A 354 4.83 -3.86 -24.13
N ASP A 355 3.86 -4.54 -24.75
CA ASP A 355 2.85 -3.95 -25.63
C ASP A 355 1.57 -3.52 -24.88
N GLY A 356 1.58 -3.62 -23.55
CA GLY A 356 0.45 -3.35 -22.67
C GLY A 356 -0.48 -4.54 -22.43
N GLU A 357 -0.24 -5.69 -23.07
CA GLU A 357 -0.90 -6.97 -22.80
C GLU A 357 0.08 -8.05 -22.39
N ARG A 358 1.27 -8.06 -22.98
CA ARG A 358 2.30 -9.09 -22.78
C ARG A 358 3.66 -8.51 -22.47
N LEU A 359 4.46 -9.26 -21.74
CA LEU A 359 5.87 -8.97 -21.56
C LEU A 359 6.67 -9.51 -22.76
N LEU A 360 7.41 -8.62 -23.42
CA LEU A 360 8.15 -8.92 -24.65
C LEU A 360 9.58 -9.37 -24.38
N GLY A 361 10.19 -8.90 -23.29
CA GLY A 361 11.53 -9.29 -22.86
C GLY A 361 12.13 -8.32 -21.84
N ARG A 362 13.20 -8.73 -21.18
CA ARG A 362 13.94 -7.96 -20.17
C ARG A 362 14.87 -6.95 -20.84
N LEU A 363 14.85 -5.72 -20.32
CA LEU A 363 15.72 -4.62 -20.75
C LEU A 363 17.01 -4.58 -19.91
N PRO A 364 18.12 -4.01 -20.44
CA PRO A 364 19.33 -3.76 -19.66
C PRO A 364 19.07 -2.73 -18.55
N HIS A 365 20.04 -2.54 -17.64
CA HIS A 365 19.94 -1.52 -16.60
C HIS A 365 20.00 -0.10 -17.20
N PHE A 366 19.23 0.82 -16.62
CA PHE A 366 19.24 2.24 -16.96
C PHE A 366 18.85 3.08 -15.75
N THR A 367 18.83 4.39 -15.91
CA THR A 367 18.30 5.33 -14.92
C THR A 367 17.09 6.05 -15.50
N VAL A 368 16.05 6.24 -14.69
CA VAL A 368 14.94 7.15 -15.01
C VAL A 368 15.05 8.44 -14.22
N LYS A 369 14.58 9.54 -14.81
CA LYS A 369 14.55 10.85 -14.16
C LYS A 369 13.34 11.67 -14.60
N GLY A 370 12.78 12.45 -13.67
CA GLY A 370 11.73 13.43 -13.97
C GLY A 370 11.43 14.33 -12.78
N SER A 371 10.87 15.52 -13.04
CA SER A 371 10.30 16.36 -11.98
C SER A 371 8.92 15.85 -11.61
N ILE A 372 8.55 15.90 -10.34
CA ILE A 372 7.20 15.57 -9.86
C ILE A 372 6.10 16.32 -10.62
N TYR A 373 6.32 17.60 -10.92
CA TYR A 373 5.35 18.43 -11.64
C TYR A 373 5.19 18.00 -13.10
N ASP A 374 6.24 17.41 -13.69
CA ASP A 374 6.19 16.89 -15.05
C ASP A 374 5.56 15.49 -15.07
N ILE A 375 6.05 14.58 -14.22
CA ILE A 375 5.57 13.19 -14.08
C ILE A 375 4.06 13.12 -13.85
N PHE A 376 3.54 13.97 -12.95
CA PHE A 376 2.11 14.03 -12.65
C PHE A 376 1.37 15.15 -13.41
N GLY A 377 2.10 15.95 -14.20
CA GLY A 377 1.58 17.06 -14.99
C GLY A 377 1.59 16.76 -16.49
N LYS A 378 2.45 17.45 -17.23
CA LYS A 378 2.45 17.39 -18.69
C LYS A 378 2.80 16.00 -19.24
N ASP A 379 3.58 15.21 -18.49
CA ASP A 379 4.05 13.88 -18.91
C ASP A 379 3.15 12.75 -18.41
N PHE A 380 2.18 13.05 -17.54
CA PHE A 380 1.19 12.08 -17.08
C PHE A 380 0.29 11.62 -18.24
N ILE A 381 0.30 10.33 -18.51
CA ILE A 381 -0.55 9.71 -19.53
C ILE A 381 -1.85 9.19 -18.90
N GLY A 382 -1.74 8.48 -17.77
CA GLY A 382 -2.90 7.96 -17.04
C GLY A 382 -2.56 6.86 -16.05
N LEU A 383 -3.53 6.51 -15.20
CA LEU A 383 -3.55 5.25 -14.46
C LEU A 383 -4.50 4.29 -15.19
N SER A 384 -4.06 3.06 -15.48
CA SER A 384 -4.86 2.08 -16.22
C SER A 384 -6.16 1.74 -15.51
N SER A 385 -7.24 1.48 -16.27
CA SER A 385 -8.52 1.03 -15.70
C SER A 385 -8.48 -0.43 -15.26
N ASP A 386 -7.72 -1.25 -15.98
CA ASP A 386 -7.55 -2.67 -15.75
C ASP A 386 -6.41 -2.97 -14.77
N LYS A 387 -6.59 -4.05 -14.01
CA LYS A 387 -5.58 -4.60 -13.12
C LYS A 387 -4.74 -5.62 -13.88
N HIS A 388 -3.44 -5.41 -13.94
CA HIS A 388 -2.53 -6.27 -14.68
C HIS A 388 -2.01 -7.39 -13.76
N PHE A 389 -2.39 -8.62 -14.08
CA PHE A 389 -2.22 -9.74 -13.15
C PHE A 389 -0.78 -10.23 -13.07
N THR A 390 -0.02 -10.14 -14.15
CA THR A 390 1.43 -10.39 -14.22
C THR A 390 2.24 -9.48 -13.29
N VAL A 391 1.62 -8.42 -12.76
CA VAL A 391 2.29 -7.35 -12.03
C VAL A 391 1.48 -7.00 -10.77
N GLY A 392 1.15 -8.00 -9.96
CA GLY A 392 0.55 -7.75 -8.63
C GLY A 392 -0.96 -7.66 -8.58
N ASN A 393 -1.66 -7.82 -9.72
CA ASN A 393 -3.10 -7.49 -9.84
C ASN A 393 -3.37 -6.02 -9.51
N GLU A 394 -2.50 -5.13 -9.98
CA GLU A 394 -2.54 -3.70 -9.71
C GLU A 394 -2.84 -2.91 -10.98
N ARG A 395 -3.32 -1.68 -10.81
CA ARG A 395 -3.42 -0.71 -11.90
C ARG A 395 -2.06 -0.05 -12.08
N LEU A 396 -1.71 0.26 -13.32
CA LEU A 396 -0.37 0.68 -13.67
C LEU A 396 -0.35 2.14 -14.10
N PHE A 397 0.55 2.90 -13.49
CA PHE A 397 0.75 4.33 -13.74
C PHE A 397 1.63 4.51 -14.97
N VAL A 398 1.18 5.35 -15.92
CA VAL A 398 1.88 5.58 -17.19
C VAL A 398 2.26 7.05 -17.30
N THR A 399 3.54 7.30 -17.57
CA THR A 399 4.12 8.65 -17.73
C THR A 399 5.27 8.63 -18.73
N ASN A 400 5.65 9.79 -19.26
CA ASN A 400 6.95 9.95 -19.91
C ASN A 400 8.00 10.35 -18.88
N MET A 401 9.24 9.88 -19.04
CA MET A 401 10.39 10.24 -18.21
C MET A 401 11.67 10.22 -19.05
N GLU A 402 12.70 10.92 -18.59
CA GLU A 402 14.03 10.84 -19.19
C GLU A 402 14.65 9.48 -18.83
N ILE A 403 15.21 8.80 -19.84
CA ILE A 403 15.95 7.55 -19.68
C ILE A 403 17.41 7.78 -20.02
N LYS A 404 18.31 7.31 -19.16
CA LYS A 404 19.75 7.31 -19.41
C LYS A 404 20.30 5.89 -19.28
N ALA A 405 20.81 5.34 -20.38
CA ALA A 405 21.54 4.08 -20.37
C ALA A 405 22.79 4.19 -19.48
N LEU A 406 23.11 3.10 -18.77
CA LEU A 406 24.26 3.04 -17.87
C LEU A 406 25.56 2.66 -18.59
#